data_AF-A0A7Y5EZ26-F1
#
_entry.id   AF-A0A7Y5EZ26-F1
#
_cell.length_a   1.000
_cell.length_b   1.000
_cell.length_c   1.000
_cell.angle_alpha   90.00
_cell.angle_beta   90.00
_cell.angle_gamma   90.00
#
_symmetry.space_group_name_H-M   'P 1'
#
loop_
_entity.id
_entity.type
_entity.pdbx_description
1 polymer ?
#
loop_
_entity_poly.entity_id
_entity_poly.type
_entity_poly.pdbx_seq_one_letter_code
_entity_poly.pdbx_strand_id
1 'polypeptide(L)'
;MKVKFKVLLIIMVISTKIVAQNNVCNCCTSEYKLFDFWLGDWLVYNKKGVKVGSNKVLSMQDSCLIQENWKSTGQTGTSYNYYNNADSTWNQVYIDNSGTVLELKGRFVNNTMTLKSKPIKSTKSNFYYYNRITWKKINENEVSQVWDIVTEKDSIINVVFDGIYKRK
;
A
#
# COMPACT_ATOMS: atom_id res chain seq x y z
N MET A 1 -30.20 -39.22 69.92
CA MET A 1 -29.92 -39.72 68.56
C MET A 1 -29.81 -38.52 67.63
N LYS A 2 -28.59 -38.09 67.23
CA LYS A 2 -28.38 -36.89 66.40
C LYS A 2 -28.09 -37.32 64.95
N VAL A 3 -29.04 -37.10 64.04
CA VAL A 3 -28.88 -37.37 62.60
C VAL A 3 -28.17 -36.17 61.97
N LYS A 4 -26.95 -36.38 61.44
CA LYS A 4 -26.21 -35.35 60.69
C LYS A 4 -26.55 -35.49 59.21
N PHE A 5 -27.32 -34.54 58.67
CA PHE A 5 -27.61 -34.45 57.24
C PHE A 5 -26.43 -33.77 56.53
N LYS A 6 -25.65 -34.52 55.74
CA LYS A 6 -24.61 -33.94 54.87
C LYS A 6 -25.29 -33.51 53.56
N VAL A 7 -25.47 -32.21 53.38
CA VAL A 7 -25.89 -31.63 52.10
C VAL A 7 -24.66 -31.58 51.19
N LEU A 8 -24.65 -32.38 50.14
CA LEU A 8 -23.62 -32.36 49.09
C LEU A 8 -24.02 -31.33 48.04
N LEU A 9 -23.34 -30.19 48.02
CA LEU A 9 -23.55 -29.12 47.04
C LEU A 9 -22.89 -29.52 45.71
N ILE A 10 -23.69 -29.90 44.70
CA ILE A 10 -23.20 -30.20 43.35
C ILE A 10 -23.09 -28.88 42.59
N ILE A 11 -21.86 -28.39 42.37
CA ILE A 11 -21.58 -27.21 41.55
C ILE A 11 -21.58 -27.64 40.08
N MET A 12 -22.65 -27.31 39.36
CA MET A 12 -22.78 -27.58 37.93
C MET A 12 -22.04 -26.48 37.16
N VAL A 13 -20.82 -26.77 36.70
CA VAL A 13 -20.02 -25.86 35.88
C VAL A 13 -20.58 -25.87 34.45
N ILE A 14 -21.44 -24.90 34.13
CA ILE A 14 -21.83 -24.58 32.75
C ILE A 14 -20.56 -24.11 32.02
N SER A 15 -20.04 -24.97 31.14
CA SER A 15 -18.96 -24.60 30.22
C SER A 15 -19.59 -23.86 29.04
N THR A 16 -19.73 -22.54 29.17
CA THR A 16 -20.05 -21.70 28.01
C THR A 16 -18.90 -21.82 27.02
N LYS A 17 -19.13 -22.48 25.88
CA LYS A 17 -18.21 -22.37 24.74
C LYS A 17 -18.27 -20.93 24.25
N ILE A 18 -17.25 -20.15 24.58
CA ILE A 18 -17.03 -18.84 23.97
C ILE A 18 -16.73 -19.13 22.49
N VAL A 19 -17.73 -18.96 21.64
CA VAL A 19 -17.52 -18.88 20.20
C VAL A 19 -16.73 -17.58 20.00
N ALA A 20 -15.45 -17.71 19.66
CA ALA A 20 -14.67 -16.57 19.21
C ALA A 20 -15.45 -15.91 18.06
N GLN A 21 -15.75 -14.63 18.19
CA GLN A 21 -16.41 -13.88 17.12
C GLN A 21 -15.49 -13.96 15.89
N ASN A 22 -15.89 -14.75 14.90
CA ASN A 22 -15.29 -14.69 13.57
C ASN A 22 -15.63 -13.32 13.00
N ASN A 23 -14.84 -12.32 13.34
CA ASN A 23 -14.93 -11.01 12.74
C ASN A 23 -14.47 -11.18 11.29
N VAL A 24 -15.43 -11.32 10.39
CA VAL A 24 -15.17 -11.45 8.96
C VAL A 24 -14.58 -10.13 8.50
N CYS A 25 -13.29 -10.13 8.18
CA CYS A 25 -12.61 -8.99 7.60
C CYS A 25 -12.32 -9.25 6.12
N ASN A 26 -12.94 -8.44 5.26
CA ASN A 26 -12.87 -8.61 3.79
C ASN A 26 -11.47 -8.37 3.22
N CYS A 27 -10.68 -7.50 3.85
CA CYS A 27 -9.38 -7.05 3.34
C CYS A 27 -8.22 -7.38 4.29
N CYS A 28 -8.35 -8.45 5.09
CA CYS A 28 -7.34 -8.85 6.07
C CYS A 28 -6.42 -9.98 5.62
N THR A 29 -6.58 -10.51 4.40
CA THR A 29 -5.69 -11.55 3.86
C THR A 29 -4.30 -10.98 3.59
N SER A 30 -3.31 -11.87 3.40
CA SER A 30 -1.91 -11.47 3.15
C SER A 30 -1.77 -10.53 1.96
N GLU A 31 -2.59 -10.71 0.93
CA GLU A 31 -2.50 -9.99 -0.34
C GLU A 31 -2.79 -8.50 -0.18
N TYR A 32 -3.76 -8.15 0.67
CA TYR A 32 -4.14 -6.77 1.00
C TYR A 32 -3.06 -6.05 1.82
N LYS A 33 -2.15 -6.79 2.46
CA LYS A 33 -1.08 -6.25 3.32
C LYS A 33 0.27 -6.12 2.61
N LEU A 34 0.36 -6.57 1.35
CA LEU A 34 1.63 -6.58 0.61
C LEU A 34 2.24 -5.18 0.42
N PHE A 35 1.44 -4.12 0.48
CA PHE A 35 1.91 -2.74 0.34
C PHE A 35 2.02 -1.98 1.68
N ASP A 36 1.76 -2.65 2.81
CA ASP A 36 1.73 -2.00 4.14
C ASP A 36 3.08 -1.43 4.58
N PHE A 37 4.18 -1.91 3.99
CA PHE A 37 5.52 -1.38 4.27
C PHE A 37 5.68 0.11 3.92
N TRP A 38 4.77 0.66 3.10
CA TRP A 38 4.76 2.06 2.70
C TRP A 38 3.89 2.94 3.61
N LEU A 39 3.08 2.35 4.52
CA LEU A 39 2.27 3.10 5.47
C LEU A 39 3.13 3.90 6.44
N GLY A 40 2.76 5.16 6.67
CA GLY A 40 3.46 6.04 7.60
C GLY A 40 3.47 7.51 7.20
N ASP A 41 4.20 8.29 7.98
CA ASP A 41 4.51 9.69 7.68
C ASP A 41 6.01 9.80 7.34
N TRP A 42 6.30 10.43 6.21
CA TRP A 42 7.59 10.37 5.55
C TRP A 42 8.13 11.76 5.22
N LEU A 43 9.44 11.93 5.38
CA LEU A 43 10.24 12.94 4.71
C LEU A 43 10.87 12.30 3.47
N VAL A 44 10.77 12.96 2.33
CA VAL A 44 11.22 12.39 1.07
C VAL A 44 12.42 13.16 0.54
N TYR A 45 13.46 12.42 0.16
CA TYR A 45 14.75 12.93 -0.30
C TYR A 45 15.07 12.39 -1.69
N ASN A 46 15.73 13.18 -2.52
CA ASN A 46 16.30 12.67 -3.77
C ASN A 46 17.62 11.93 -3.52
N LYS A 47 18.22 11.35 -4.57
CA LYS A 47 19.52 10.66 -4.49
C LYS A 47 20.70 11.53 -4.05
N LYS A 48 20.58 12.85 -4.14
CA LYS A 48 21.59 13.81 -3.66
C LYS A 48 21.42 14.13 -2.16
N GLY A 49 20.45 13.52 -1.48
CA GLY A 49 20.16 13.77 -0.06
C GLY A 49 19.39 15.06 0.21
N VAL A 50 18.87 15.72 -0.83
CA VAL A 50 18.07 16.94 -0.68
C VAL A 50 16.61 16.57 -0.42
N LYS A 51 16.00 17.15 0.62
CA LYS A 51 14.57 16.98 0.91
C LYS A 51 13.75 17.61 -0.21
N VAL A 52 12.86 16.82 -0.82
CA VAL A 52 12.00 17.23 -1.94
C VAL A 52 10.52 17.31 -1.56
N GLY A 53 10.13 16.76 -0.41
CA GLY A 53 8.76 16.84 0.06
C GLY A 53 8.50 16.04 1.33
N SER A 54 7.22 15.84 1.61
CA SER A 54 6.71 14.94 2.63
C SER A 54 5.53 14.15 2.10
N ASN A 55 5.34 12.96 2.64
CA ASN A 55 4.26 12.08 2.21
C ASN A 55 3.61 11.44 3.43
N LYS A 56 2.28 11.50 3.50
CA LYS A 56 1.50 10.81 4.53
C LYS A 56 0.63 9.73 3.88
N VAL A 57 0.96 8.48 4.21
CA VAL A 57 0.34 7.27 3.64
C VAL A 57 -0.48 6.56 4.72
N LEU A 58 -1.79 6.44 4.49
CA LEU A 58 -2.77 6.00 5.47
C LEU A 58 -3.51 4.76 4.99
N SER A 59 -3.77 3.83 5.91
CA SER A 59 -4.74 2.76 5.68
C SER A 59 -6.16 3.30 5.91
N MET A 60 -7.09 2.93 5.03
CA MET A 60 -8.48 3.37 5.02
C MET A 60 -9.40 2.21 4.66
N GLN A 61 -10.71 2.39 4.91
CA GLN A 61 -11.74 1.40 4.59
C GLN A 61 -11.38 0.00 5.12
N ASP A 62 -11.02 -0.07 6.40
CA ASP A 62 -10.67 -1.32 7.10
C ASP A 62 -9.64 -2.18 6.34
N SER A 63 -8.53 -1.54 5.93
CA SER A 63 -7.42 -2.12 5.16
C SER A 63 -7.70 -2.44 3.68
N CYS A 64 -8.88 -2.10 3.15
CA CYS A 64 -9.16 -2.25 1.72
C CYS A 64 -8.49 -1.17 0.85
N LEU A 65 -8.07 -0.06 1.43
CA LEU A 65 -7.56 1.10 0.71
C LEU A 65 -6.33 1.70 1.40
N ILE A 66 -5.36 2.14 0.61
CA ILE A 66 -4.23 2.96 1.05
C ILE A 66 -4.30 4.32 0.36
N GLN A 67 -4.41 5.39 1.14
CA GLN A 67 -4.39 6.76 0.64
C GLN A 67 -3.03 7.42 0.87
N GLU A 68 -2.44 7.94 -0.20
CA GLU A 68 -1.25 8.79 -0.17
C GLU A 68 -1.64 10.28 -0.14
N ASN A 69 -0.88 11.09 0.58
CA ASN A 69 -0.98 12.54 0.56
C ASN A 69 0.41 13.15 0.39
N TRP A 70 0.76 13.48 -0.86
CA TRP A 70 2.03 14.07 -1.25
C TRP A 70 1.99 15.60 -1.12
N LYS A 71 3.08 16.18 -0.59
CA LYS A 71 3.29 17.63 -0.54
C LYS A 71 4.76 17.99 -0.75
N SER A 72 5.03 18.85 -1.71
CA SER A 72 6.32 19.51 -1.96
C SER A 72 6.15 21.04 -1.96
N THR A 73 7.20 21.78 -2.30
CA THR A 73 7.18 23.26 -2.37
C THR A 73 6.19 23.81 -3.40
N GLY A 74 5.84 23.05 -4.45
CA GLY A 74 4.94 23.51 -5.52
C GLY A 74 3.95 22.47 -6.05
N GLN A 75 3.99 21.25 -5.53
CA GLN A 75 3.13 20.16 -5.98
C GLN A 75 2.45 19.50 -4.78
N THR A 76 1.18 19.20 -4.93
CA THR A 76 0.41 18.38 -4.00
C THR A 76 -0.29 17.30 -4.79
N GLY A 77 -0.33 16.08 -4.26
CA GLY A 77 -0.98 14.96 -4.91
C GLY A 77 -1.61 14.01 -3.92
N THR A 78 -2.54 13.20 -4.43
CA THR A 78 -3.20 12.15 -3.66
C THR A 78 -3.29 10.92 -4.53
N SER A 79 -2.95 9.76 -3.98
CA SER A 79 -3.27 8.48 -4.61
C SER A 79 -4.14 7.60 -3.75
N TYR A 80 -4.92 6.78 -4.43
CA TYR A 80 -5.72 5.70 -3.86
C TYR A 80 -5.18 4.39 -4.40
N ASN A 81 -4.72 3.52 -3.50
CA ASN A 81 -4.07 2.26 -3.81
C ASN A 81 -4.88 1.12 -3.20
N TYR A 82 -5.23 0.11 -3.98
CA TYR A 82 -6.07 -0.98 -3.51
C TYR A 82 -5.72 -2.29 -4.20
N TYR A 83 -5.93 -3.40 -3.48
CA TYR A 83 -5.83 -4.74 -4.03
C TYR A 83 -7.18 -5.15 -4.61
N ASN A 84 -7.18 -5.57 -5.88
CA ASN A 84 -8.33 -6.17 -6.55
C ASN A 84 -8.20 -7.69 -6.49
N ASN A 85 -9.06 -8.34 -5.72
CA ASN A 85 -9.07 -9.78 -5.57
C ASN A 85 -9.50 -10.51 -6.86
N ALA A 86 -10.30 -9.88 -7.73
CA ALA A 86 -10.84 -10.52 -8.92
C ALA A 86 -9.75 -10.91 -9.95
N ASP A 87 -8.63 -10.19 -9.98
CA ASP A 87 -7.52 -10.44 -10.91
C ASP A 87 -6.14 -10.49 -10.21
N SER A 88 -6.18 -10.52 -8.88
CA SER A 88 -5.01 -10.55 -8.01
C SER A 88 -3.98 -9.48 -8.34
N THR A 89 -4.43 -8.22 -8.44
CA THR A 89 -3.55 -7.07 -8.74
C THR A 89 -3.68 -5.95 -7.73
N TRP A 90 -2.59 -5.20 -7.57
CA TRP A 90 -2.61 -3.89 -6.96
C TRP A 90 -2.89 -2.82 -8.03
N ASN A 91 -3.71 -1.85 -7.67
CA ASN A 91 -4.15 -0.77 -8.55
C ASN A 91 -3.92 0.56 -7.83
N GLN A 92 -3.60 1.59 -8.59
CA GLN A 92 -3.42 2.95 -8.11
C GLN A 92 -4.09 3.94 -9.05
N VAL A 93 -4.78 4.92 -8.46
CA VAL A 93 -5.12 6.18 -9.15
C VAL A 93 -4.42 7.30 -8.41
N TYR A 94 -3.54 8.04 -9.08
CA TYR A 94 -2.86 9.24 -8.55
C TYR A 94 -3.33 10.48 -9.30
N ILE A 95 -3.61 11.54 -8.56
CA ILE A 95 -4.04 12.84 -9.08
C ILE A 95 -3.23 13.93 -8.38
N ASP A 96 -2.75 14.93 -9.12
CA ASP A 96 -2.07 16.09 -8.54
C ASP A 96 -2.65 17.44 -8.96
N ASN A 97 -2.19 18.50 -8.27
CA ASN A 97 -2.60 19.88 -8.51
C ASN A 97 -2.09 20.47 -9.83
N SER A 98 -1.31 19.73 -10.63
CA SER A 98 -0.93 20.11 -11.99
C SER A 98 -1.88 19.53 -13.05
N GLY A 99 -2.88 18.75 -12.63
CA GLY A 99 -3.80 18.05 -13.53
C GLY A 99 -3.26 16.71 -14.03
N THR A 100 -2.16 16.22 -13.47
CA THR A 100 -1.65 14.88 -13.79
C THR A 100 -2.60 13.84 -13.22
N VAL A 101 -2.99 12.86 -14.04
CA VAL A 101 -3.73 11.67 -13.62
C VAL A 101 -2.96 10.44 -14.06
N LEU A 102 -2.69 9.52 -13.13
CA LEU A 102 -2.10 8.22 -13.43
C LEU A 102 -3.03 7.11 -12.97
N GLU A 103 -3.32 6.18 -13.88
CA GLU A 103 -3.94 4.90 -13.56
C GLU A 103 -2.90 3.80 -13.73
N LEU A 104 -2.53 3.14 -12.64
CA LEU A 104 -1.48 2.13 -12.62
C LEU A 104 -2.02 0.80 -12.09
N LYS A 105 -1.46 -0.29 -12.60
CA LYS A 105 -1.81 -1.64 -12.21
C LYS A 105 -0.58 -2.53 -12.20
N GLY A 106 -0.53 -3.46 -11.26
CA GLY A 106 0.61 -4.36 -11.16
C GLY A 106 0.55 -5.27 -9.94
N ARG A 107 1.72 -5.68 -9.46
CA ARG A 107 1.83 -6.72 -8.43
C ARG A 107 3.06 -6.51 -7.56
N PHE A 108 3.00 -7.12 -6.38
CA PHE A 108 4.16 -7.28 -5.52
C PHE A 108 4.90 -8.58 -5.89
N VAL A 109 6.18 -8.47 -6.25
CA VAL A 109 7.04 -9.60 -6.61
C VAL A 109 8.42 -9.35 -6.04
N ASN A 110 9.05 -10.36 -5.43
CA ASN A 110 10.43 -10.27 -4.91
C ASN A 110 10.68 -9.03 -4.03
N ASN A 111 9.83 -8.84 -3.04
CA ASN A 111 9.89 -7.72 -2.08
C ASN A 111 9.77 -6.32 -2.71
N THR A 112 9.14 -6.23 -3.88
CA THR A 112 9.04 -5.00 -4.65
C THR A 112 7.61 -4.87 -5.19
N MET A 113 6.96 -3.74 -4.90
CA MET A 113 5.69 -3.38 -5.53
C MET A 113 5.99 -2.66 -6.85
N THR A 114 5.50 -3.17 -7.97
CA THR A 114 5.66 -2.53 -9.28
C THR A 114 4.31 -2.34 -9.94
N LEU A 115 3.94 -1.09 -10.20
CA LEU A 115 2.71 -0.72 -10.89
C LEU A 115 3.04 -0.03 -12.22
N LYS A 116 2.28 -0.33 -13.27
CA LYS A 116 2.51 0.18 -14.63
C LYS A 116 1.21 0.69 -15.24
N SER A 117 1.27 1.75 -16.03
CA SER A 117 0.12 2.29 -16.74
C SER A 117 -0.31 1.39 -17.91
N LYS A 118 -1.46 1.70 -18.51
CA LYS A 118 -1.78 1.28 -19.89
C LYS A 118 -0.77 1.90 -20.88
N PRO A 119 -0.64 1.35 -22.11
CA PRO A 119 0.20 1.94 -23.14
C PRO A 119 -0.24 3.36 -23.50
N ILE A 120 0.71 4.27 -23.62
CA ILE A 120 0.51 5.67 -24.01
C ILE A 120 1.25 5.89 -25.32
N LYS A 121 0.54 6.39 -26.34
CA LYS A 121 1.15 6.70 -27.64
C LYS A 121 2.01 7.95 -27.51
N SER A 122 3.27 7.87 -27.94
CA SER A 122 4.14 9.05 -28.03
C SER A 122 3.60 10.06 -29.04
N THR A 123 3.65 11.34 -28.71
CA THR A 123 3.28 12.43 -29.61
C THR A 123 4.40 12.82 -30.57
N LYS A 124 5.65 12.42 -30.27
CA LYS A 124 6.86 12.80 -31.03
C LYS A 124 7.35 11.70 -31.96
N SER A 125 6.87 10.48 -31.79
CA SER A 125 7.40 9.28 -32.44
C SER A 125 6.35 8.18 -32.49
N ASN A 126 6.49 7.24 -33.42
CA ASN A 126 5.54 6.15 -33.59
C ASN A 126 5.85 4.95 -32.65
N PHE A 127 5.88 5.19 -31.34
CA PHE A 127 6.01 4.12 -30.34
C PHE A 127 5.11 4.36 -29.11
N TYR A 128 4.84 3.29 -28.36
CA TYR A 128 4.14 3.36 -27.08
C TYR A 128 5.12 3.32 -25.91
N TYR A 129 4.82 4.09 -24.88
CA TYR A 129 5.53 4.08 -23.60
C TYR A 129 4.56 3.86 -22.45
N TYR A 130 5.13 3.67 -21.26
CA TYR A 130 4.40 3.38 -20.04
C TYR A 130 5.01 4.17 -18.89
N ASN A 131 4.18 4.63 -17.97
CA ASN A 131 4.64 5.02 -16.65
C ASN A 131 4.78 3.75 -15.80
N ARG A 132 5.93 3.56 -15.17
CA ARG A 132 6.17 2.48 -14.21
C ARG A 132 6.64 3.08 -12.90
N ILE A 133 6.00 2.71 -11.81
CA ILE A 133 6.42 3.11 -10.47
C ILE A 133 6.74 1.86 -9.66
N THR A 134 7.87 1.89 -8.97
CA THR A 134 8.41 0.79 -8.20
C THR A 134 8.66 1.25 -6.77
N TRP A 135 8.15 0.50 -5.79
CA TRP A 135 8.42 0.71 -4.37
C TRP A 135 9.13 -0.50 -3.78
N LYS A 136 10.18 -0.25 -3.01
CA LYS A 136 10.93 -1.30 -2.34
C LYS A 136 11.22 -0.91 -0.89
N LYS A 137 10.90 -1.81 0.04
CA LYS A 137 11.30 -1.67 1.44
C LYS A 137 12.82 -1.78 1.53
N ILE A 138 13.48 -0.76 2.06
CA ILE A 138 14.91 -0.81 2.38
C ILE A 138 15.08 -1.39 3.78
N ASN A 139 14.38 -0.80 4.75
CA ASN A 139 14.31 -1.24 6.15
C ASN A 139 12.99 -0.73 6.78
N GLU A 140 12.80 -0.87 8.10
CA GLU A 140 11.57 -0.46 8.79
C GLU A 140 11.24 1.04 8.69
N ASN A 141 12.25 1.88 8.46
CA ASN A 141 12.15 3.33 8.46
C ASN A 141 12.48 3.96 7.09
N GLU A 142 12.76 3.14 6.06
CA GLU A 142 13.13 3.63 4.74
C GLU A 142 12.49 2.82 3.61
N VAL A 143 11.95 3.54 2.63
CA VAL A 143 11.39 3.00 1.37
C VAL A 143 12.01 3.74 0.20
N SER A 144 12.43 3.02 -0.84
CA SER A 144 12.76 3.66 -2.12
C SER A 144 11.55 3.63 -3.05
N GLN A 145 11.34 4.72 -3.77
CA GLN A 145 10.40 4.81 -4.87
C GLN A 145 11.12 5.29 -6.12
N VAL A 146 10.87 4.64 -7.25
CA VAL A 146 11.32 5.11 -8.56
C VAL A 146 10.12 5.17 -9.49
N TRP A 147 9.93 6.30 -10.17
CA TRP A 147 8.99 6.46 -11.26
C TRP A 147 9.78 6.73 -12.54
N ASP A 148 9.64 5.83 -13.50
CA ASP A 148 10.33 5.88 -14.78
C ASP A 148 9.34 5.67 -15.93
N ILE A 149 9.67 6.29 -17.05
CA ILE A 149 9.01 6.07 -18.34
C ILE A 149 9.79 4.98 -19.06
N VAL A 150 9.09 3.93 -19.48
CA VAL A 150 9.70 2.75 -20.10
C VAL A 150 9.06 2.42 -21.44
N THR A 151 9.81 1.73 -22.29
CA THR A 151 9.32 1.13 -23.54
C THR A 151 8.45 -0.10 -23.27
N GLU A 152 7.86 -0.66 -24.33
CA GLU A 152 7.19 -1.97 -24.28
C GLU A 152 8.09 -3.09 -23.77
N LYS A 153 9.40 -3.02 -24.07
CA LYS A 153 10.41 -3.99 -23.63
C LYS A 153 11.06 -3.62 -22.28
N ASP A 154 10.39 -2.77 -21.50
CA ASP A 154 10.84 -2.31 -20.17
C ASP A 154 12.19 -1.59 -20.15
N SER A 155 12.68 -1.11 -21.30
CA SER A 155 13.87 -0.27 -21.37
C SER A 155 13.53 1.14 -20.87
N ILE A 156 14.36 1.69 -19.99
CA ILE A 156 14.14 3.02 -19.40
C ILE A 156 14.40 4.10 -20.47
N ILE A 157 13.42 4.97 -20.68
CA ILE A 157 13.50 6.15 -21.52
C ILE A 157 13.90 7.36 -20.68
N ASN A 158 13.26 7.54 -19.52
CA ASN A 158 13.51 8.65 -18.62
C ASN A 158 13.14 8.26 -17.18
N VAL A 159 13.87 8.78 -16.19
CA VAL A 159 13.50 8.68 -14.77
C VAL A 159 12.83 9.98 -14.37
N VAL A 160 11.54 9.91 -14.05
CA VAL A 160 10.73 11.06 -13.63
C VAL A 160 11.01 11.41 -12.18
N PHE A 161 11.14 10.38 -11.33
CA PHE A 161 11.38 10.55 -9.91
C PHE A 161 12.19 9.38 -9.36
N ASP A 162 13.14 9.67 -8.48
CA ASP A 162 13.90 8.65 -7.73
C ASP A 162 14.16 9.17 -6.31
N GLY A 163 13.39 8.63 -5.37
CA GLY A 163 13.26 9.16 -4.03
C GLY A 163 13.44 8.11 -2.94
N ILE A 164 14.01 8.55 -1.82
CA ILE A 164 14.10 7.80 -0.57
C ILE A 164 13.16 8.46 0.45
N TYR A 165 12.22 7.68 0.92
CA TYR A 165 11.28 8.03 1.97
C TYR A 165 11.90 7.62 3.29
N LYS A 166 12.05 8.57 4.21
CA LYS A 166 12.54 8.34 5.58
C LYS A 166 11.44 8.67 6.56
N ARG A 167 11.18 7.77 7.51
CA ARG A 167 10.14 7.98 8.52
C ARG A 167 10.41 9.27 9.30
N LYS A 168 9.34 10.02 9.59
CA LYS A 168 9.40 11.21 10.48
C LYS A 168 9.61 10.81 11.94
#